data_AF-A0A4P7BAJ7-F1
#
_entry.id   AF-A0A4P7BAJ7-F1
#
_cell.length_a   1.000
_cell.length_b   1.000
_cell.length_c   1.000
_cell.angle_alpha   90.00
_cell.angle_beta   90.00
_cell.angle_gamma   90.00
#
_symmetry.space_group_name_H-M   'P 1'
#
loop_
_entity.id
_entity.type
_entity.pdbx_description
1 polymer ?
#
loop_
_entity_poly.entity_id
_entity_poly.type
_entity_poly.pdbx_seq_one_letter_code
_entity_poly.pdbx_strand_id
1 'polypeptide(L)' 'MKRYRNLEGHSGVLAYDIRADAIAVKFAGGDVYEYTYGRPGRAHVEEMKRLALAGRGLSTYISRHVREDYAARHEGR' A
#
# COMPACT_ATOMS: atom_id res chain seq x y z
N MET A 1 2.48 8.15 8.34
CA MET A 1 1.52 7.06 8.05
C MET A 1 0.17 7.34 8.68
N LYS A 2 -0.88 7.36 7.86
CA LYS A 2 -2.30 7.41 8.25
C LYS A 2 -2.83 6.00 8.52
N ARG A 3 -3.57 5.83 9.62
CA ARG A 3 -4.16 4.52 9.98
C ARG A 3 -5.20 4.12 8.95
N TYR A 4 -5.10 2.88 8.46
CA TYR A 4 -6.05 2.35 7.49
C TYR A 4 -7.37 2.04 8.19
N ARG A 5 -8.48 2.43 7.56
CA ARG A 5 -9.81 2.35 8.17
C ARG A 5 -10.33 0.90 8.24
N ASN A 6 -9.71 -0.01 7.47
CA ASN A 6 -10.03 -1.44 7.38
C ASN A 6 -11.54 -1.71 7.45
N LEU A 7 -12.31 -1.07 6.56
CA LEU A 7 -13.77 -1.15 6.57
C LEU A 7 -14.29 -2.57 6.29
N GLU A 8 -13.46 -3.43 5.69
CA GLU A 8 -13.79 -4.82 5.36
C GLU A 8 -13.39 -5.82 6.46
N GLY A 9 -12.72 -5.38 7.54
CA GLY A 9 -12.32 -6.22 8.66
C GLY A 9 -11.16 -7.20 8.36
N HIS A 10 -10.97 -7.60 7.11
CA HIS A 10 -9.97 -8.59 6.67
C HIS A 10 -8.82 -8.00 5.84
N SER A 11 -8.65 -6.67 5.77
CA SER A 11 -7.48 -6.11 5.07
C SER A 11 -6.22 -6.29 5.90
N GLY A 12 -5.21 -6.94 5.33
CA GLY A 12 -3.87 -7.05 5.94
C GLY A 12 -3.10 -5.73 6.03
N VAL A 13 -3.71 -4.58 5.72
CA VAL A 13 -3.09 -3.24 5.77
C VAL A 13 -3.43 -2.56 7.09
N LEU A 14 -2.42 -2.16 7.85
CA LEU A 14 -2.54 -1.41 9.10
C LEU A 14 -2.56 0.11 8.89
N ALA A 15 -1.68 0.59 8.01
CA ALA A 15 -1.50 2.01 7.77
C ALA A 15 -0.93 2.25 6.38
N TYR A 16 -1.07 3.48 5.89
CA TYR A 16 -0.51 3.90 4.61
C TYR A 16 0.01 5.33 4.69
N ASP A 17 0.92 5.70 3.81
CA ASP A 17 1.47 7.04 3.68
C ASP A 17 1.46 7.43 2.21
N ILE A 18 0.69 8.46 1.86
CA ILE A 18 0.61 8.94 0.49
C ILE A 18 1.64 10.06 0.34
N ARG A 19 2.59 9.85 -0.57
CA ARG A 19 3.56 10.86 -1.01
C ARG A 19 3.22 11.34 -2.42
N ALA A 20 3.94 12.35 -2.90
CA ALA A 20 3.70 12.92 -4.23
C ALA A 20 3.94 11.88 -5.34
N ASP A 21 5.06 11.17 -5.28
CA ASP A 21 5.54 10.19 -6.26
C ASP A 21 5.50 8.73 -5.77
N ALA A 22 5.04 8.52 -4.54
CA ALA A 22 5.07 7.20 -3.90
C ALA A 22 3.89 6.98 -2.93
N ILE A 23 3.69 5.72 -2.54
CA ILE A 23 2.83 5.32 -1.44
C ILE A 23 3.53 4.25 -0.60
N ALA A 24 3.64 4.48 0.70
CA ALA A 24 4.13 3.47 1.65
C ALA A 24 2.95 2.79 2.32
N VAL A 25 2.95 1.46 2.39
CA VAL A 25 1.85 0.67 2.98
C VAL A 25 2.43 -0.23 4.05
N LYS A 26 1.94 -0.07 5.28
CA LYS A 26 2.28 -0.93 6.40
C LYS A 26 1.29 -2.07 6.51
N PHE A 27 1.79 -3.30 6.47
CA PHE A 27 0.98 -4.50 6.61
C PHE A 27 0.94 -5.00 8.06
N ALA A 28 0.00 -5.90 8.34
CA ALA A 28 -0.19 -6.53 9.64
C ALA A 28 1.04 -7.30 10.13
N GLY A 29 1.90 -7.75 9.21
CA GLY A 29 3.20 -8.39 9.53
C GLY A 29 4.24 -7.43 10.13
N GLY A 30 3.98 -6.12 10.13
CA GLY A 30 4.92 -5.12 10.63
C GLY A 30 5.78 -4.49 9.52
N ASP A 31 5.96 -5.20 8.40
CA ASP A 31 6.63 -4.70 7.20
C ASP A 31 5.93 -3.49 6.58
N VAL A 32 6.75 -2.59 6.04
CA VAL A 32 6.35 -1.43 5.27
C VAL A 32 6.85 -1.61 3.84
N TYR A 33 5.93 -1.57 2.88
CA TYR A 33 6.24 -1.66 1.46
C TYR A 33 6.09 -0.29 0.84
N GLU A 34 7.13 0.18 0.16
CA GLU A 34 7.14 1.44 -0.56
C GLU A 34 6.98 1.19 -2.06
N TYR A 35 5.97 1.83 -2.63
CA TYR A 35 5.63 1.77 -4.04
C TYR A 35 5.83 3.16 -4.67
N THR A 36 6.66 3.26 -5.70
CA THR A 36 7.00 4.52 -6.37
C THR A 36 6.52 4.54 -7.81
N TYR A 37 6.54 5.71 -8.45
CA TYR A 37 6.25 5.81 -9.88
C TYR A 37 7.22 5.04 -10.78
N GLY A 38 8.42 4.69 -10.26
CA GLY A 38 9.36 3.82 -10.97
C GLY A 38 8.96 2.35 -10.92
N ARG A 39 8.59 1.85 -9.73
CA ARG A 39 8.07 0.49 -9.52
C ARG A 39 6.99 0.51 -8.43
N PRO A 40 5.75 0.09 -8.73
CA PRO A 40 5.28 -0.64 -9.92
C PRO A 40 4.88 0.22 -11.12
N GLY A 41 4.99 1.54 -10.99
CA GLY A 41 4.54 2.47 -12.03
C GLY A 41 3.48 3.43 -11.52
N ARG A 42 3.41 4.62 -12.14
CA ARG A 42 2.49 5.68 -11.75
C ARG A 42 1.02 5.24 -11.69
N ALA A 43 0.56 4.49 -12.68
CA ALA A 43 -0.84 4.02 -12.74
C ALA A 43 -1.22 3.20 -11.51
N HIS A 44 -0.34 2.28 -11.09
CA HIS A 44 -0.56 1.46 -9.92
C HIS A 44 -0.52 2.27 -8.62
N VAL A 45 0.45 3.19 -8.49
CA VAL A 45 0.56 4.06 -7.32
C VAL A 45 -0.68 4.94 -7.15
N GLU A 46 -1.17 5.55 -8.23
CA GLU A 46 -2.37 6.40 -8.18
C GLU A 46 -3.63 5.60 -7.79
N GLU A 47 -3.80 4.39 -8.34
CA GLU A 47 -4.92 3.52 -7.92
C GLU A 47 -4.77 3.06 -6.45
N MET A 48 -3.55 2.73 -6.01
CA MET A 48 -3.30 2.40 -4.61
C MET A 48 -3.65 3.57 -3.68
N LYS A 49 -3.30 4.81 -4.04
CA LYS A 49 -3.71 6.01 -3.29
C LYS A 49 -5.22 6.12 -3.20
N ARG A 50 -5.94 5.88 -4.31
CA ARG A 50 -7.41 5.92 -4.35
C ARG A 50 -8.04 4.88 -3.41
N LEU A 51 -7.56 3.64 -3.46
CA LEU A 51 -8.03 2.55 -2.59
C LEU A 51 -7.66 2.79 -1.11
N ALA A 52 -6.47 3.35 -0.86
CA ALA A 52 -6.02 3.74 0.48
C ALA A 52 -6.96 4.77 1.13
N LEU A 53 -7.37 5.78 0.35
CA LEU A 53 -8.33 6.80 0.77
C LEU A 53 -9.74 6.22 0.93
N ALA A 54 -10.15 5.31 0.05
CA ALA A 54 -11.44 4.62 0.17
C ALA A 54 -11.53 3.70 1.40
N GLY A 55 -10.39 3.20 1.89
CA GLY A 55 -10.32 2.34 3.08
C GLY A 55 -10.82 0.91 2.85
N ARG A 56 -10.89 0.46 1.58
CA ARG A 56 -11.29 -0.89 1.14
C ARG A 56 -10.52 -1.32 -0.11
N GLY A 57 -10.27 -2.62 -0.26
CA GLY A 57 -9.70 -3.22 -1.48
C GLY A 57 -8.20 -3.03 -1.75
N LEU A 58 -7.48 -2.25 -0.93
CA LEU A 58 -6.05 -1.98 -1.15
C LEU A 58 -5.18 -3.24 -1.11
N SER A 59 -5.36 -4.10 -0.09
CA SER A 59 -4.58 -5.35 0.03
C SER A 59 -4.81 -6.28 -1.16
N THR A 60 -6.06 -6.44 -1.58
CA THR A 60 -6.43 -7.29 -2.71
C THR A 60 -5.83 -6.78 -4.02
N TYR A 61 -5.87 -5.46 -4.24
CA TYR A 61 -5.27 -4.84 -5.41
C TYR A 61 -3.76 -5.07 -5.47
N ILE A 62 -3.06 -4.83 -4.34
CA ILE A 62 -1.63 -5.07 -4.23
C ILE A 62 -1.32 -6.55 -4.53
N SER A 63 -2.00 -7.50 -3.90
CA SER A 63 -1.76 -8.94 -4.14
C SER A 63 -2.12 -9.42 -5.55
N ARG A 64 -2.98 -8.71 -6.29
CA ARG A 64 -3.37 -9.09 -7.66
C ARG A 64 -2.50 -8.44 -8.74
N HIS A 65 -2.15 -7.16 -8.57
CA HIS A 65 -1.49 -6.38 -9.62
C HIS A 65 0.00 -6.14 -9.34
N VAL A 66 0.38 -5.89 -8.09
CA VAL A 66 1.73 -5.45 -7.75
C VAL A 66 2.57 -6.60 -7.21
N ARG A 67 2.03 -7.38 -6.26
CA ARG A 67 2.68 -8.50 -5.58
C ARG A 67 4.05 -8.08 -5.01
N GLU A 68 5.12 -8.46 -5.71
CA GLU A 68 6.51 -8.25 -5.32
C GLU A 68 7.14 -7.04 -6.04
N ASP A 69 6.38 -6.34 -6.88
CA ASP A 69 6.84 -5.17 -7.64
C ASP A 69 6.78 -3.88 -6.79
N TYR A 70 7.46 -3.92 -5.64
CA TYR A 70 7.67 -2.77 -4.76
C TYR A 70 9.07 -2.19 -4.97
N ALA A 71 9.22 -0.89 -4.69
CA ALA A 71 10.51 -0.22 -4.79
C ALA A 71 11.41 -0.57 -3.59
N ALA A 72 10.84 -0.64 -2.39
CA ALA A 72 11.56 -1.01 -1.18
C ALA A 72 10.63 -1.72 -0.18
N ARG A 73 11.19 -2.65 0.60
CA ARG A 73 10.56 -3.24 1.78
C ARG A 73 11.39 -2.87 3.01
N HIS A 74 10.74 -2.27 4.00
CA HIS A 74 11.31 -1.99 5.30
C HIS A 74 10.68 -2.92 6.32
N GLU A 75 11.48 -3.83 6.85
CA GLU A 75 11.07 -4.71 7.94
C GLU A 75 11.08 -3.92 9.26
N GLY A 76 9.97 -3.94 9.99
CA GLY A 76 9.91 -3.32 11.31
C GLY A 76 10.63 -4.21 12.33
N ARG A 77 11.88 -3.87 12.68
CA ARG A 77 12.61 -4.49 13.80
C ARG A 77 11.98 -4.15 15.15
#